data_AF-A0A066US48-F1
#
_entry.id   AF-A0A066US48-F1
#
_cell.length_a   1.000
_cell.length_b   1.000
_cell.length_c   1.000
_cell.angle_alpha   90.00
_cell.angle_beta   90.00
_cell.angle_gamma   90.00
#
_symmetry.space_group_name_H-M   'P 1'
#
loop_
_entity.id
_entity.type
_entity.pdbx_description
1 polymer ?
#
loop_
_entity_poly.entity_id
_entity_poly.type
_entity_poly.pdbx_seq_one_letter_code
_entity_poly.pdbx_strand_id
1 'polypeptide(L)'
;MKFISLFMAVLLSGCAGFMKGVDFTAYEDLKVREQTNPRYPKVAVENGLSGYVEMTFNVTSQGDVTNVVVVKSFPKGLFDEVAVRALTQWKYEPFESVESVPQQIRFDFKANSK
;
A
#
# COMPACT_ATOMS: atom_id res chain seq x y z
N MET A 1 -32.01 -25.97 55.92
CA MET A 1 -31.01 -26.34 56.95
C MET A 1 -29.75 -26.73 56.20
N LYS A 2 -28.80 -25.78 56.09
CA LYS A 2 -27.45 -25.82 56.71
C LYS A 2 -26.57 -26.96 56.20
N PHE A 3 -25.44 -26.60 55.59
CA PHE A 3 -24.06 -27.10 55.80
C PHE A 3 -23.25 -26.71 54.54
N ILE A 4 -22.62 -25.53 54.50
CA ILE A 4 -21.31 -25.16 55.09
C ILE A 4 -20.13 -25.58 54.21
N SER A 5 -19.26 -24.58 53.98
CA SER A 5 -17.88 -24.59 53.49
C SER A 5 -17.64 -24.85 52.00
N LEU A 6 -17.26 -23.85 51.19
CA LEU A 6 -15.98 -23.11 51.20
C LEU A 6 -14.84 -24.05 50.82
N PHE A 7 -14.40 -24.02 49.55
CA PHE A 7 -12.99 -24.09 49.14
C PHE A 7 -12.82 -24.02 47.62
N MET A 8 -11.70 -23.42 47.21
CA MET A 8 -11.07 -23.46 45.88
C MET A 8 -11.62 -22.55 44.77
N ALA A 9 -10.97 -21.39 44.68
CA ALA A 9 -10.60 -20.79 43.41
C ALA A 9 -9.96 -21.85 42.49
N VAL A 10 -10.57 -22.10 41.33
CA VAL A 10 -9.91 -22.69 40.17
C VAL A 10 -9.80 -21.59 39.13
N LEU A 11 -8.71 -20.83 39.25
CA LEU A 11 -8.09 -20.19 38.09
C LEU A 11 -7.58 -21.29 37.17
N LEU A 12 -7.58 -21.02 35.87
CA LEU A 12 -7.06 -21.84 34.76
C LEU A 12 -8.03 -22.92 34.27
N SER A 13 -8.72 -22.63 33.17
CA SER A 13 -8.27 -23.08 31.85
C SER A 13 -9.41 -22.90 30.85
N GLY A 14 -9.19 -22.02 29.89
CA GLY A 14 -10.12 -21.73 28.82
C GLY A 14 -9.41 -21.01 27.70
N CYS A 15 -8.40 -21.64 27.12
CA CYS A 15 -7.77 -21.23 25.87
C CYS A 15 -8.82 -21.25 24.75
N ALA A 16 -9.54 -20.16 24.53
CA ALA A 16 -10.07 -19.87 23.21
C ALA A 16 -8.90 -19.34 22.39
N GLY A 17 -8.25 -20.28 21.69
CA GLY A 17 -7.18 -19.98 20.75
C GLY A 17 -7.66 -18.98 19.70
N PHE A 18 -7.29 -17.71 19.88
CA PHE A 18 -7.25 -16.78 18.77
C PHE A 18 -6.08 -17.24 17.91
N MET A 19 -6.40 -17.81 16.75
CA MET A 19 -5.43 -18.07 15.69
C MET A 19 -4.69 -16.77 15.39
N LYS A 20 -3.51 -16.62 15.99
CA LYS A 20 -2.59 -15.53 15.68
C LYS A 20 -2.08 -15.80 14.27
N GLY A 21 -2.62 -15.05 13.33
CA GLY A 21 -1.95 -14.64 12.11
C GLY A 21 -1.52 -15.79 11.21
N VAL A 22 -2.40 -16.15 10.26
CA VAL A 22 -1.89 -16.27 8.90
C VAL A 22 -1.42 -14.86 8.53
N ASP A 23 -0.12 -14.61 8.65
CA ASP A 23 0.50 -13.38 8.17
C ASP A 23 0.43 -13.41 6.65
N PHE A 24 -0.66 -12.86 6.11
CA PHE A 24 -0.86 -12.73 4.66
C PHE A 24 -0.23 -11.45 4.11
N THR A 25 0.70 -10.83 4.85
CA THR A 25 1.40 -9.63 4.41
C THR A 25 2.86 -9.71 4.83
N ALA A 26 3.58 -10.67 4.24
CA ALA A 26 4.99 -10.42 3.94
C ALA A 26 5.04 -9.27 2.92
N TYR A 27 4.81 -8.05 3.39
CA TYR A 27 5.13 -6.84 2.66
C TYR A 27 6.65 -6.85 2.59
N GLU A 28 7.20 -7.40 1.50
CA GLU A 28 8.62 -7.23 1.27
C GLU A 28 8.92 -5.73 1.26
N ASP A 29 9.84 -5.33 2.12
CA ASP A 29 10.36 -3.98 2.16
C ASP A 29 11.26 -3.78 0.93
N LEU A 30 10.62 -3.47 -0.19
CA LEU A 30 11.30 -3.28 -1.46
C LEU A 30 11.95 -1.90 -1.49
N LYS A 31 13.27 -1.89 -1.66
CA LYS A 31 14.02 -0.65 -1.77
C LYS A 31 13.90 -0.08 -3.19
N VAL A 32 13.49 1.18 -3.29
CA VAL A 32 13.43 1.87 -4.58
C VAL A 32 14.83 2.27 -5.02
N ARG A 33 15.21 1.90 -6.26
CA ARG A 33 16.50 2.24 -6.87
C ARG A 33 16.40 3.51 -7.71
N GLU A 34 15.35 3.63 -8.51
CA GLU A 34 15.11 4.77 -9.40
C GLU A 34 13.66 5.23 -9.33
N GLN A 35 13.47 6.53 -9.14
CA GLN A 35 12.15 7.16 -9.07
C GLN A 35 12.00 8.20 -10.17
N THR A 36 10.85 8.16 -10.83
CA THR A 36 10.42 9.19 -11.79
C THR A 36 9.19 9.89 -11.23
N ASN A 37 9.27 11.22 -11.07
CA ASN A 37 8.12 12.00 -10.63
C ASN A 37 7.09 12.16 -11.76
N PRO A 38 5.78 12.11 -11.45
CA PRO A 38 4.75 12.39 -12.43
C PRO A 38 4.79 13.83 -12.91
N ARG A 39 4.62 14.02 -14.22
CA ARG A 39 4.50 15.35 -14.80
C ARG A 39 3.15 15.96 -14.40
N TYR A 40 3.17 17.22 -13.99
CA TYR A 40 1.95 17.94 -13.69
C TYR A 40 1.16 18.24 -14.99
N PRO A 41 -0.13 17.88 -15.10
CA PRO A 41 -0.93 18.18 -16.28
C PRO A 41 -1.04 19.69 -16.51
N LYS A 42 -0.86 20.14 -17.76
CA LYS A 42 -0.92 21.56 -18.14
C LYS A 42 -2.22 22.23 -17.68
N VAL A 43 -3.36 21.56 -17.92
CA VAL A 43 -4.67 22.04 -17.48
C VAL A 43 -4.77 22.20 -15.97
N ALA A 44 -4.12 21.31 -15.19
CA ALA A 44 -4.14 21.40 -13.74
C ALA A 44 -3.23 22.53 -13.24
N VAL A 45 -2.09 22.79 -13.90
CA VAL A 45 -1.26 23.97 -13.63
C VAL A 45 -2.02 25.26 -13.91
N GLU A 46 -2.65 25.37 -15.08
CA GLU A 46 -3.38 26.58 -15.52
C GLU A 46 -4.56 26.93 -14.60
N ASN A 47 -5.21 25.91 -14.04
CA ASN A 47 -6.38 26.07 -13.17
C ASN A 47 -6.04 25.96 -11.66
N GLY A 48 -4.76 25.79 -11.30
CA GLY A 48 -4.35 25.63 -9.90
C GLY A 48 -4.96 24.41 -9.19
N LEU A 49 -5.26 23.34 -9.93
CA LEU A 49 -5.95 22.16 -9.41
C LEU A 49 -4.97 21.23 -8.72
N SER A 50 -5.28 20.83 -7.49
CA SER A 50 -4.56 19.80 -6.75
C SER A 50 -5.33 18.47 -6.77
N GLY A 51 -4.66 17.38 -6.44
CA GLY A 51 -5.29 16.06 -6.44
C GLY A 51 -4.37 14.94 -5.96
N TYR A 52 -4.83 13.71 -6.15
CA TYR A 52 -4.06 12.52 -5.86
C TYR A 52 -4.48 11.34 -6.75
N VAL A 53 -3.58 10.37 -6.85
CA VAL A 53 -3.83 9.07 -7.49
C VAL A 53 -3.26 7.97 -6.60
N GLU A 54 -4.10 7.04 -6.19
CA GLU A 54 -3.73 5.80 -5.51
C GLU A 54 -3.70 4.67 -6.55
N MET A 55 -2.62 3.90 -6.55
CA MET A 55 -2.37 2.83 -7.52
C MET A 55 -1.90 1.57 -6.82
N THR A 56 -2.31 0.42 -7.34
CA THR A 56 -1.71 -0.88 -7.04
C THR A 56 -0.88 -1.33 -8.23
N PHE A 57 0.17 -2.10 -7.99
CA PHE A 57 1.09 -2.59 -9.01
C PHE A 57 1.85 -3.80 -8.49
N ASN A 58 2.58 -4.49 -9.36
CA ASN A 58 3.51 -5.54 -8.96
C ASN A 58 4.93 -5.09 -9.25
N VAL A 59 5.86 -5.50 -8.40
CA VAL A 59 7.31 -5.40 -8.67
C VAL A 59 7.81 -6.81 -8.96
N THR A 60 8.46 -7.01 -10.09
CA THR A 60 9.09 -8.30 -10.44
C THR A 60 10.40 -8.47 -9.68
N SER A 61 10.91 -9.71 -9.58
CA SER A 61 12.21 -10.04 -8.97
C SER A 61 13.39 -9.26 -9.54
N GLN A 62 13.28 -8.77 -10.79
CA GLN A 62 14.29 -7.90 -11.43
C GLN A 62 14.17 -6.42 -11.04
N GLY A 63 13.16 -6.07 -10.25
CA GLY A 63 12.88 -4.71 -9.81
C GLY A 63 12.00 -3.90 -10.77
N ASP A 64 11.41 -4.52 -11.80
CA ASP A 64 10.54 -3.83 -12.75
C ASP A 64 9.10 -3.69 -12.24
N VAL A 65 8.51 -2.51 -12.40
CA VAL A 65 7.10 -2.25 -12.12
C VAL A 65 6.21 -2.74 -13.25
N THR A 66 5.17 -3.50 -12.91
CA THR A 66 4.20 -4.08 -13.85
C THR A 66 2.77 -4.01 -13.28
N ASN A 67 1.76 -4.26 -14.12
CA ASN A 67 0.34 -4.34 -13.71
C ASN A 67 -0.16 -3.13 -12.90
N VAL A 68 0.25 -1.92 -13.30
CA VAL A 68 -0.19 -0.70 -12.63
C VAL A 68 -1.69 -0.47 -12.86
N VAL A 69 -2.46 -0.37 -11.79
CA VAL A 69 -3.90 -0.13 -11.80
C VAL A 69 -4.22 1.03 -10.87
N VAL A 70 -5.01 1.99 -11.35
CA VAL A 70 -5.53 3.09 -10.51
C VAL A 70 -6.69 2.54 -9.68
N VAL A 71 -6.55 2.55 -8.36
CA VAL A 71 -7.61 2.15 -7.43
C VAL A 71 -8.49 3.31 -7.01
N LYS A 72 -7.93 4.52 -6.93
CA LYS A 72 -8.66 5.72 -6.55
C LYS A 72 -7.94 6.96 -7.08
N SER A 73 -8.70 7.96 -7.52
CA SER A 73 -8.13 9.23 -7.95
C SER A 73 -9.08 10.38 -7.70
N PHE A 74 -8.52 11.56 -7.48
CA PHE A 74 -9.26 12.81 -7.38
C PHE A 74 -8.42 13.98 -7.88
N PRO A 75 -8.97 14.86 -8.74
CA PRO A 75 -10.17 14.67 -9.56
C PRO A 75 -10.01 13.45 -10.48
N LYS A 76 -11.11 12.71 -10.68
CA LYS A 76 -11.07 11.44 -11.41
C LYS A 76 -10.53 11.65 -12.83
N GLY A 77 -9.52 10.88 -13.22
CA GLY A 77 -8.95 10.90 -14.57
C GLY A 77 -8.00 12.07 -14.87
N LEU A 78 -7.93 13.10 -14.02
CA LEU A 78 -7.11 14.28 -14.30
C LEU A 78 -5.61 13.99 -14.18
N PHE A 79 -5.22 13.18 -13.19
CA PHE A 79 -3.83 12.87 -12.86
C PHE A 79 -3.45 11.41 -13.18
N ASP A 80 -4.42 10.59 -13.54
CA ASP A 80 -4.30 9.13 -13.64
C ASP A 80 -3.24 8.73 -14.68
N GLU A 81 -3.31 9.27 -15.90
CA GLU A 81 -2.37 8.93 -16.98
C GLU A 81 -0.92 9.30 -16.62
N VAL A 82 -0.71 10.51 -16.07
CA VAL A 82 0.64 10.99 -15.73
C VAL A 82 1.21 10.24 -14.53
N ALA A 83 0.36 9.81 -13.59
CA ALA A 83 0.75 8.99 -12.45
C ALA A 83 1.17 7.58 -12.89
N VAL A 84 0.35 6.91 -13.71
CA VAL A 84 0.65 5.58 -14.25
C VAL A 84 1.92 5.60 -15.09
N ARG A 85 2.07 6.59 -15.99
CA ARG A 85 3.27 6.73 -16.83
C ARG A 85 4.53 6.88 -15.99
N ALA A 86 4.47 7.62 -14.89
CA ALA A 86 5.63 7.84 -14.03
C ALA A 86 5.97 6.60 -13.21
N LEU A 87 4.97 5.96 -12.58
CA LEU A 87 5.18 4.76 -11.78
C LEU A 87 5.70 3.59 -12.60
N THR A 88 5.27 3.44 -13.86
CA THR A 88 5.77 2.41 -14.78
C THR A 88 7.28 2.54 -15.05
N GLN A 89 7.87 3.73 -14.88
CA GLN A 89 9.30 3.97 -15.08
C GLN A 89 10.13 3.74 -13.81
N TRP A 90 9.50 3.46 -12.66
CA TRP A 90 10.24 3.21 -11.43
C TRP A 90 10.98 1.88 -11.51
N LYS A 91 12.11 1.82 -10.81
CA LYS A 91 12.89 0.59 -10.63
C LYS A 91 13.15 0.37 -9.15
N TYR A 92 12.99 -0.87 -8.73
CA TYR A 92 13.34 -1.35 -7.40
C TYR A 92 14.66 -2.12 -7.46
N GLU A 93 15.27 -2.34 -6.29
CA GLU A 93 16.37 -3.27 -6.18
C GLU A 93 15.88 -4.70 -6.48
N PRO A 94 16.66 -5.51 -7.23
CA PRO A 94 16.32 -6.92 -7.44
C PRO A 94 16.24 -7.72 -6.14
N PHE A 95 15.42 -8.77 -6.14
CA PHE A 95 15.22 -9.69 -5.02
C PHE A 95 14.97 -11.11 -5.53
N GLU A 96 15.24 -12.13 -4.70
CA GLU A 96 15.21 -13.55 -5.11
C GLU A 96 14.15 -14.39 -4.39
N SER A 97 13.43 -13.80 -3.44
CA SER A 97 12.46 -14.51 -2.58
C SER A 97 11.23 -15.02 -3.34
N VAL A 98 10.71 -14.21 -4.27
CA VAL A 98 9.50 -14.50 -5.06
C VAL A 98 9.61 -13.87 -6.46
N GLU A 99 8.79 -14.33 -7.41
CA GLU A 99 8.79 -13.82 -8.79
C GLU A 99 8.27 -12.37 -8.88
N SER A 100 7.24 -12.04 -8.10
CA SER A 100 6.73 -10.68 -7.98
C SER A 100 6.04 -10.43 -6.66
N VAL A 101 6.07 -9.17 -6.21
CA VAL A 101 5.44 -8.71 -4.97
C VAL A 101 4.40 -7.62 -5.30
N PRO A 102 3.14 -7.74 -4.84
CA PRO A 102 2.15 -6.69 -4.99
C PRO A 102 2.48 -5.50 -4.08
N GLN A 103 2.29 -4.29 -4.59
CA GLN A 103 2.59 -3.04 -3.93
C GLN A 103 1.45 -2.03 -4.15
N GLN A 104 1.39 -1.03 -3.28
CA GLN A 104 0.44 0.08 -3.37
C GLN A 104 1.16 1.39 -3.09
N ILE A 105 0.80 2.44 -3.82
CA ILE A 105 1.36 3.78 -3.63
C ILE A 105 0.31 4.86 -3.89
N ARG A 106 0.57 6.05 -3.35
CA ARG A 106 -0.19 7.26 -3.64
C ARG A 106 0.72 8.38 -4.12
N PHE A 107 0.36 9.00 -5.23
CA PHE A 107 0.97 10.26 -5.69
C PHE A 107 0.04 11.42 -5.36
N ASP A 108 0.56 12.41 -4.63
CA ASP A 108 -0.13 13.67 -4.36
C ASP A 108 0.38 14.78 -5.27
N PHE A 109 -0.56 15.45 -5.93
CA PHE A 109 -0.32 16.58 -6.84
C PHE A 109 -0.75 17.86 -6.12
N LYS A 110 0.21 18.67 -5.68
CA LYS A 110 -0.05 19.94 -5.01
C LYS A 110 0.18 21.09 -5.98
N ALA A 111 -0.83 21.93 -6.17
CA ALA A 111 -0.67 23.17 -6.91
C ALA A 111 0.19 24.12 -6.07
N ASN A 112 1.20 24.73 -6.69
CA ASN A 112 1.97 25.77 -6.03
C ASN A 112 1.05 26.99 -5.87
N SER A 113 0.68 27.36 -4.65
CA SER A 113 0.07 28.66 -4.39
C SER A 113 1.15 29.72 -4.59
N LYS A 114 1.02 30.55 -5.62
CA LYS A 114 1.75 31.83 -5.68
C LYS A 114 1.11 32.82 -4.71
#